data_AF-A0A9X3N9X5-F1
#
_entry.id   AF-A0A9X3N9X5-F1
#
_cell.length_a   1.000
_cell.length_b   1.000
_cell.length_c   1.000
_cell.angle_alpha   90.00
_cell.angle_beta   90.00
_cell.angle_gamma   90.00
#
_symmetry.space_group_name_H-M   'P 1'
#
loop_
_entity.id
_entity.type
_entity.pdbx_description
1 polymer ?
#
loop_
_entity_poly.entity_id
_entity_poly.type
_entity_poly.pdbx_seq_one_letter_code
_entity_poly.pdbx_strand_id
1 'polypeptide(L)'
;MAAALLCVLLAPGAASAQLTCTQEGYTREAPYCFNAPGTRAPGPTETQPMASSNADARVTPLQSCPDGQTFGRTLWMAVHPHAAGSLAIVAIGIDARMVIEDVATGEKVCSDDSFDEGSPTMRESLAVRGLEAGKTYLVQIGGRTRGSGSPATGDFAWQGGFVPDPAGGGSGGGGGGSGGGGGGGGTTTPGGLAPDDPDPDMDGIRGAKDKCPGKGTRGRDLNQDGCEDRKRQEIDVKWRIVPTSGRGVIMRELRLSGAPKGGKVTVKCSRGCKKQTLKLTKSRLNVSASKLRAGRLKPGTTIEVSVARPGYNGTTYRYTVKKTTMTQTWKRCLPEGKSTPVKGACY
;
A
#
# COMPACT_ATOMS: atom_id res chain seq x y z
N MET A 1 -37.10 -37.98 -8.78
CA MET A 1 -37.02 -36.51 -8.79
C MET A 1 -36.66 -36.06 -7.39
N ALA A 2 -35.44 -35.59 -7.15
CA ALA A 2 -35.00 -35.05 -5.87
C ALA A 2 -34.35 -33.69 -6.14
N ALA A 3 -34.99 -32.62 -5.67
CA ALA A 3 -34.52 -31.26 -5.84
C ALA A 3 -33.47 -30.94 -4.77
N ALA A 4 -32.26 -30.59 -5.20
CA ALA A 4 -31.19 -30.12 -4.32
C ALA A 4 -31.41 -28.64 -4.01
N LEU A 5 -31.61 -28.34 -2.72
CA LEU A 5 -31.74 -26.99 -2.18
C LEU A 5 -30.35 -26.34 -2.11
N LEU A 6 -30.09 -25.38 -3.00
CA LEU A 6 -28.85 -24.60 -3.02
C LEU A 6 -28.94 -23.50 -1.95
N CYS A 7 -28.28 -23.70 -0.81
CA CYS A 7 -28.21 -22.70 0.25
C CYS A 7 -27.08 -21.70 -0.08
N VAL A 8 -27.44 -20.53 -0.59
CA VAL A 8 -26.52 -19.40 -0.79
C VAL A 8 -26.36 -18.68 0.55
N LEU A 9 -25.18 -18.78 1.15
CA LEU A 9 -24.78 -17.97 2.29
C LEU A 9 -24.47 -16.55 1.81
N LEU A 10 -25.47 -15.66 1.91
CA LEU A 10 -25.28 -14.21 1.83
C LEU A 10 -24.64 -13.75 3.15
N ALA A 11 -23.39 -13.28 3.10
CA ALA A 11 -22.82 -12.54 4.22
C ALA A 11 -23.60 -11.21 4.35
N PRO A 12 -23.95 -10.77 5.57
CA PRO A 12 -24.57 -9.47 5.76
C PRO A 12 -23.57 -8.39 5.36
N GLY A 13 -23.88 -7.65 4.30
CA GLY A 13 -23.18 -6.41 3.99
C GLY A 13 -23.38 -5.45 5.16
N ALA A 14 -22.27 -4.97 5.74
CA ALA A 14 -22.33 -3.87 6.68
C ALA A 14 -22.87 -2.64 5.94
N ALA A 15 -24.17 -2.36 6.10
CA ALA A 15 -24.75 -1.11 5.69
C ALA A 15 -24.19 -0.02 6.61
N SER A 16 -23.06 0.57 6.21
CA SER A 16 -22.61 1.83 6.80
C SER A 16 -23.65 2.88 6.42
N ALA A 17 -24.32 3.48 7.42
CA ALA A 17 -25.22 4.59 7.20
C ALA A 17 -24.47 5.68 6.42
N GLN A 18 -24.88 5.93 5.17
CA GLN A 18 -24.38 7.03 4.36
C GLN A 18 -24.77 8.34 5.07
N LEU A 19 -23.80 9.02 5.69
CA LEU A 19 -24.01 10.40 6.13
C LEU A 19 -24.04 11.28 4.88
N THR A 20 -25.23 11.62 4.42
CA THR A 20 -25.44 12.66 3.41
C THR A 20 -25.10 14.03 4.02
N CYS A 21 -24.19 14.76 3.39
CA CYS A 21 -23.82 16.12 3.77
C CYS A 21 -25.03 17.05 3.56
N THR A 22 -25.83 17.28 4.60
CA THR A 22 -27.02 18.15 4.54
C THR A 22 -26.88 19.40 5.39
N GLN A 23 -25.69 19.70 5.92
CA GLN A 23 -25.46 20.97 6.62
C GLN A 23 -25.45 22.16 5.66
N GLU A 24 -26.05 23.24 6.16
CA GLU A 24 -26.64 24.37 5.46
C GLU A 24 -25.71 25.08 4.45
N GLY A 25 -26.24 25.39 3.27
CA GLY A 25 -25.64 26.36 2.33
C GLY A 25 -24.96 25.79 1.09
N TYR A 26 -24.83 24.47 0.95
CA TYR A 26 -24.20 23.88 -0.24
C TYR A 26 -25.23 23.55 -1.33
N THR A 27 -25.08 24.18 -2.50
CA THR A 27 -25.88 23.91 -3.71
C THR A 27 -25.29 22.81 -4.60
N ARG A 28 -24.11 22.27 -4.26
CA ARG A 28 -23.48 21.14 -4.96
C ARG A 28 -23.70 19.86 -4.15
N GLU A 29 -24.36 18.87 -4.76
CA GLU A 29 -24.68 17.59 -4.14
C GLU A 29 -23.39 16.77 -3.89
N ALA A 30 -22.80 16.88 -2.69
CA ALA A 30 -21.73 16.00 -2.22
C ALA A 30 -22.33 14.93 -1.29
N PRO A 31 -22.73 13.75 -1.79
CA PRO A 31 -23.38 12.72 -0.97
C PRO A 31 -22.48 12.09 0.10
N TYR A 32 -21.17 12.39 0.09
CA TYR A 32 -20.18 11.82 1.00
C TYR A 32 -19.37 12.90 1.72
N CYS A 33 -19.15 12.72 3.03
CA CYS A 33 -18.41 13.66 3.88
C CYS A 33 -17.26 12.95 4.62
N PHE A 34 -16.09 13.59 4.67
CA PHE A 34 -15.03 13.28 5.64
C PHE A 34 -14.96 14.40 6.69
N ASN A 35 -14.90 14.01 7.97
CA ASN A 35 -14.72 14.93 9.09
C ASN A 35 -15.81 16.02 9.18
N ALA A 36 -17.06 15.74 8.79
CA ALA A 36 -18.13 16.73 8.84
C ALA A 36 -18.19 17.44 10.21
N PRO A 37 -18.50 18.76 10.26
CA PRO A 37 -18.58 19.49 11.52
C PRO A 37 -19.47 18.76 12.55
N GLY A 38 -18.94 18.54 13.75
CA GLY A 38 -19.63 17.80 14.82
C GLY A 38 -19.50 16.28 14.76
N THR A 39 -18.81 15.71 13.76
CA THR A 39 -18.44 14.29 13.74
C THR A 39 -17.03 14.09 14.27
N ARG A 40 -16.77 12.93 14.91
CA ARG A 40 -15.40 12.54 15.25
C ARG A 40 -14.70 12.19 13.94
N ALA A 41 -13.57 12.84 13.67
CA ALA A 41 -12.75 12.48 12.54
C ALA A 41 -12.44 10.98 12.55
N PRO A 42 -12.56 10.27 11.42
CA PRO A 42 -12.02 8.94 11.30
C PRO A 42 -10.55 8.98 11.72
N GLY A 43 -10.08 7.96 12.44
CA GLY A 43 -8.68 7.92 12.86
C GLY A 43 -7.72 8.10 11.68
N PRO A 44 -6.43 8.43 11.89
CA PRO A 44 -5.44 8.73 10.83
C PRO A 44 -5.19 7.61 9.80
N THR A 45 -5.94 6.51 9.86
CA THR A 45 -5.87 5.32 9.01
C THR A 45 -7.24 4.73 8.67
N GLU A 46 -8.34 5.40 9.01
CA GLU A 46 -9.68 4.89 8.74
C GLU A 46 -10.05 5.16 7.28
N THR A 47 -9.55 4.29 6.41
CA THR A 47 -9.97 4.21 5.01
C THR A 47 -11.36 3.63 4.97
N GLN A 48 -12.31 4.40 4.44
CA GLN A 48 -13.66 3.90 4.19
C GLN A 48 -13.73 3.34 2.77
N PRO A 49 -13.85 2.00 2.59
CA PRO A 49 -14.10 1.44 1.28
C PRO A 49 -15.54 1.73 0.87
N MET A 50 -15.69 2.50 -0.20
CA MET A 50 -16.98 2.89 -0.73
C MET A 50 -17.17 2.21 -2.08
N ALA A 51 -18.28 1.49 -2.24
CA ALA A 51 -18.74 1.04 -3.55
C ALA A 51 -19.62 2.14 -4.14
N SER A 52 -19.39 2.49 -5.40
CA SER A 52 -20.18 3.50 -6.10
C SER A 52 -20.32 3.12 -7.56
N SER A 53 -21.44 3.49 -8.18
CA SER A 53 -21.58 3.38 -9.62
C SER A 53 -21.44 4.75 -10.25
N ASN A 54 -20.61 4.87 -11.28
CA ASN A 54 -20.61 6.06 -12.12
C ASN A 54 -21.84 6.10 -13.06
N ALA A 55 -22.70 5.07 -13.03
CA ALA A 55 -23.94 5.04 -13.78
C ALA A 55 -24.95 6.09 -13.29
N ASP A 56 -25.00 6.39 -11.99
CA ASP A 56 -26.00 7.33 -11.42
C ASP A 56 -25.41 8.68 -10.98
N ALA A 57 -24.09 8.87 -11.15
CA ALA A 57 -23.42 10.10 -10.77
C ALA A 57 -23.85 11.29 -11.67
N ARG A 58 -24.05 12.45 -11.06
CA ARG A 58 -24.57 13.65 -11.74
C ARG A 58 -23.45 14.55 -12.26
N VAL A 59 -23.74 15.22 -13.38
CA VAL A 59 -22.81 16.10 -14.11
C VAL A 59 -23.13 17.55 -13.73
N THR A 60 -22.51 18.08 -12.68
CA THR A 60 -22.75 19.49 -12.34
C THR A 60 -21.65 20.13 -11.49
N PRO A 61 -21.01 21.20 -11.98
CA PRO A 61 -20.39 21.28 -13.30
C PRO A 61 -19.08 20.47 -13.32
N LEU A 62 -18.69 20.01 -14.51
CA LEU A 62 -17.39 19.39 -14.75
C LEU A 62 -16.28 20.40 -14.43
N GLN A 63 -15.61 20.27 -13.29
CA GLN A 63 -14.38 21.02 -13.11
C GLN A 63 -13.31 20.32 -13.90
N SER A 64 -12.78 20.97 -14.92
CA SER A 64 -11.62 20.47 -15.66
C SER A 64 -10.35 20.70 -14.86
N CYS A 65 -9.38 19.83 -15.06
CA CYS A 65 -8.01 20.14 -14.68
C CYS A 65 -7.45 21.25 -15.59
N PRO A 66 -6.38 21.95 -15.17
CA PRO A 66 -5.77 23.01 -15.97
C PRO A 66 -5.31 22.58 -17.37
N ASP A 67 -5.21 21.27 -17.62
CA ASP A 67 -4.85 20.68 -18.91
C ASP A 67 -6.01 20.60 -19.93
N GLY A 68 -7.18 21.16 -19.59
CA GLY A 68 -8.35 21.23 -20.47
C GLY A 68 -9.08 19.91 -20.68
N GLN A 69 -8.66 18.82 -20.02
CA GLN A 69 -9.33 17.53 -20.10
C GLN A 69 -10.60 17.55 -19.25
N THR A 70 -11.67 16.93 -19.77
CA THR A 70 -12.98 16.87 -19.12
C THR A 70 -13.25 15.50 -18.50
N PHE A 71 -14.01 15.52 -17.42
CA PHE A 71 -14.52 14.32 -16.76
C PHE A 71 -15.83 13.88 -17.43
N GLY A 72 -16.21 12.63 -17.22
CA GLY A 72 -17.58 12.21 -17.44
C GLY A 72 -18.50 12.53 -16.27
N ARG A 73 -19.45 11.63 -16.01
CA ARG A 73 -20.18 11.62 -14.75
C ARG A 73 -19.19 11.55 -13.58
N THR A 74 -19.46 12.31 -12.51
CA THR A 74 -18.53 12.46 -11.39
C THR A 74 -19.22 12.32 -10.04
N LEU A 75 -18.56 11.60 -9.15
CA LEU A 75 -18.87 11.54 -7.73
C LEU A 75 -18.27 12.75 -7.02
N TRP A 76 -19.01 13.32 -6.06
CA TRP A 76 -18.56 14.44 -5.24
C TRP A 76 -18.49 14.07 -3.77
N MET A 77 -17.49 14.62 -3.09
CA MET A 77 -17.31 14.46 -1.64
C MET A 77 -16.86 15.78 -1.03
N ALA A 78 -17.24 16.04 0.22
CA ALA A 78 -16.72 17.16 1.01
C ALA A 78 -15.74 16.67 2.08
N VAL A 79 -14.68 17.43 2.32
CA VAL A 79 -13.68 17.17 3.36
C VAL A 79 -13.52 18.40 4.22
N HIS A 80 -13.66 18.23 5.54
CA HIS A 80 -13.55 19.30 6.52
C HIS A 80 -12.43 18.98 7.54
N PRO A 81 -11.16 19.29 7.24
CA PRO A 81 -10.07 19.00 8.16
C PRO A 81 -10.27 19.70 9.50
N HIS A 82 -10.16 18.97 10.61
CA HIS A 82 -10.19 19.54 11.97
C HIS A 82 -8.80 19.98 12.44
N ALA A 83 -7.76 19.58 11.72
CA ALA A 83 -6.36 19.93 11.90
C ALA A 83 -5.71 20.13 10.52
N ALA A 84 -4.56 20.79 10.46
CA ALA A 84 -3.77 20.78 9.24
C ALA A 84 -3.34 19.35 8.89
N GLY A 85 -3.17 19.00 7.62
CA GLY A 85 -2.80 17.64 7.25
C GLY A 85 -2.77 17.32 5.77
N SER A 86 -2.87 16.02 5.49
CA SER A 86 -2.81 15.44 4.15
C SER A 86 -4.05 14.57 3.88
N LEU A 87 -4.50 14.56 2.63
CA LEU A 87 -5.61 13.73 2.16
C LEU A 87 -5.11 12.81 1.05
N ALA A 88 -5.46 11.52 1.12
CA ALA A 88 -5.17 10.55 0.09
C ALA A 88 -6.46 9.85 -0.36
N ILE A 89 -6.61 9.71 -1.68
CA ILE A 89 -7.80 9.14 -2.31
C ILE A 89 -7.35 8.12 -3.34
N VAL A 90 -8.02 6.98 -3.39
CA VAL A 90 -7.76 5.89 -4.34
C VAL A 90 -9.07 5.48 -4.98
N ALA A 91 -9.13 5.43 -6.31
CA ALA A 91 -10.23 4.85 -7.08
C ALA A 91 -9.79 3.52 -7.72
N ILE A 92 -10.69 2.53 -7.80
CA ILE A 92 -10.43 1.18 -8.31
C ILE A 92 -11.59 0.75 -9.19
N GLY A 93 -11.31 0.25 -10.40
CA GLY A 93 -12.29 -0.32 -11.32
C GLY A 93 -12.64 0.55 -12.52
N ILE A 94 -12.17 1.80 -12.56
CA ILE A 94 -12.28 2.71 -13.72
C ILE A 94 -10.94 3.42 -13.96
N ASP A 95 -10.71 3.85 -15.20
CA ASP A 95 -9.70 4.87 -15.54
C ASP A 95 -10.23 6.20 -14.97
N ALA A 96 -9.82 6.52 -13.75
CA ALA A 96 -10.34 7.64 -12.99
C ALA A 96 -9.46 8.88 -13.16
N ARG A 97 -10.08 10.03 -13.01
CA ARG A 97 -9.40 11.29 -12.73
C ARG A 97 -9.99 11.89 -11.46
N MET A 98 -9.14 12.55 -10.68
CA MET A 98 -9.53 13.14 -9.42
C MET A 98 -9.12 14.61 -9.33
N VAL A 99 -9.97 15.41 -8.67
CA VAL A 99 -9.71 16.82 -8.35
C VAL A 99 -9.99 17.05 -6.88
N ILE A 100 -9.16 17.87 -6.26
CA ILE A 100 -9.41 18.45 -4.94
C ILE A 100 -9.43 19.97 -5.10
N GLU A 101 -10.55 20.60 -4.74
CA GLU A 101 -10.77 22.04 -4.80
C GLU A 101 -10.84 22.61 -3.37
N ASP A 102 -10.06 23.65 -3.07
CA ASP A 102 -10.31 24.51 -1.90
C ASP A 102 -11.53 25.39 -2.22
N VAL A 103 -12.62 25.23 -1.47
CA VAL A 103 -13.89 25.92 -1.74
C VAL A 103 -13.76 27.44 -1.57
N ALA A 104 -12.86 27.90 -0.68
CA ALA A 104 -12.71 29.32 -0.39
C ALA A 104 -11.94 30.05 -1.50
N THR A 105 -10.91 29.42 -2.06
CA THR A 105 -10.02 30.06 -3.05
C THR A 105 -10.32 29.63 -4.49
N GLY A 106 -10.98 28.49 -4.68
CA GLY A 106 -11.15 27.84 -5.98
C GLY A 106 -9.85 27.21 -6.52
N GLU A 107 -8.79 27.13 -5.71
CA GLU A 107 -7.53 26.46 -6.07
C GLU A 107 -7.77 24.95 -6.22
N LYS A 108 -7.15 24.36 -7.25
CA LYS A 108 -7.38 22.95 -7.62
C LYS A 108 -6.08 22.18 -7.68
N VAL A 109 -6.10 21.00 -7.08
CA VAL A 109 -5.07 19.98 -7.28
C VAL A 109 -5.68 18.81 -8.02
N CYS A 110 -5.04 18.41 -9.10
CA CYS A 110 -5.48 17.30 -9.93
C CYS A 110 -4.58 16.09 -9.75
N SER A 111 -5.14 14.89 -9.89
CA SER A 111 -4.34 13.68 -10.08
C SER A 111 -3.44 13.89 -11.30
N ASP A 112 -2.13 13.74 -11.12
CA ASP A 112 -1.22 13.52 -12.24
C ASP A 112 -1.56 12.14 -12.81
N ASP A 113 -1.68 12.08 -14.13
CA ASP A 113 -2.42 11.07 -14.87
C ASP A 113 -1.67 9.75 -15.02
N SER A 114 -1.09 9.27 -13.92
CA SER A 114 -0.18 8.13 -13.83
C SER A 114 -0.86 6.77 -13.92
N PHE A 115 -1.77 6.62 -14.88
CA PHE A 115 -1.97 5.30 -15.46
C PHE A 115 -0.66 4.91 -16.15
N ASP A 116 0.21 4.22 -15.43
CA ASP A 116 1.30 3.45 -16.00
C ASP A 116 0.66 2.42 -16.96
N GLU A 117 0.72 2.70 -18.26
CA GLU A 117 0.27 1.79 -19.32
C GLU A 117 0.79 0.38 -19.04
N GLY A 118 -0.09 -0.51 -18.53
CA GLY A 118 0.26 -1.90 -18.23
C GLY A 118 -0.10 -2.42 -16.85
N SER A 119 -0.67 -1.61 -15.95
CA SER A 119 -1.23 -2.14 -14.70
C SER A 119 -2.52 -2.94 -14.96
N PRO A 120 -2.61 -4.22 -14.56
CA PRO A 120 -3.82 -5.03 -14.72
C PRO A 120 -4.93 -4.63 -13.75
N THR A 121 -4.66 -3.74 -12.80
CA THR A 121 -5.64 -3.19 -11.87
C THR A 121 -5.89 -1.74 -12.26
N MET A 122 -7.11 -1.43 -12.72
CA MET A 122 -7.58 -0.06 -12.95
C MET A 122 -7.60 0.66 -11.60
N ARG A 123 -6.49 1.28 -11.19
CA ARG A 123 -6.31 1.90 -9.88
C ARG A 123 -5.65 3.24 -10.06
N GLU A 124 -6.28 4.28 -9.53
CA GLU A 124 -5.75 5.64 -9.54
C GLU A 124 -5.69 6.23 -8.15
N SER A 125 -4.72 7.11 -7.90
CA SER A 125 -4.56 7.77 -6.60
C SER A 125 -4.25 9.25 -6.72
N LEU A 126 -4.81 10.05 -5.81
CA LEU A 126 -4.48 11.46 -5.61
C LEU A 126 -4.13 11.66 -4.14
N ALA A 127 -2.96 12.24 -3.86
CA ALA A 127 -2.56 12.63 -2.53
C ALA A 127 -2.16 14.10 -2.51
N VAL A 128 -2.71 14.83 -1.53
CA VAL A 128 -2.45 16.26 -1.32
C VAL A 128 -2.01 16.49 0.11
N ARG A 129 -1.14 17.48 0.29
CA ARG A 129 -0.62 17.91 1.60
C ARG A 129 -1.00 19.36 1.83
N GLY A 130 -0.90 19.81 3.09
CA GLY A 130 -1.14 21.21 3.44
C GLY A 130 -2.61 21.59 3.43
N LEU A 131 -3.52 20.64 3.65
CA LEU A 131 -4.90 20.96 3.92
C LEU A 131 -4.97 21.66 5.27
N GLU A 132 -5.68 22.78 5.37
CA GLU A 132 -5.74 23.58 6.59
C GLU A 132 -6.95 23.20 7.44
N ALA A 133 -6.78 23.31 8.76
CA ALA A 133 -7.87 23.13 9.71
C ALA A 133 -8.99 24.15 9.47
N GLY A 134 -10.25 23.71 9.55
CA GLY A 134 -11.43 24.59 9.43
C GLY A 134 -11.78 25.00 7.99
N LYS A 135 -10.96 24.64 6.99
CA LYS A 135 -11.32 24.81 5.58
C LYS A 135 -12.24 23.70 5.08
N THR A 136 -12.87 23.95 3.94
CA THR A 136 -13.67 22.94 3.23
C THR A 136 -13.03 22.66 1.87
N TYR A 137 -12.85 21.39 1.57
CA TYR A 137 -12.36 20.93 0.28
C TYR A 137 -13.41 20.06 -0.41
N LEU A 138 -13.56 20.20 -1.71
CA LEU A 138 -14.38 19.31 -2.53
C LEU A 138 -13.50 18.34 -3.29
N VAL A 139 -13.83 17.05 -3.19
CA VAL A 139 -13.24 16.01 -4.02
C VAL A 139 -14.20 15.67 -5.15
N GLN A 140 -13.68 15.64 -6.36
CA GLN A 140 -14.36 15.11 -7.53
C GLN A 140 -13.64 13.84 -8.00
N ILE A 141 -14.39 12.75 -8.22
CA ILE A 141 -13.88 11.51 -8.84
C ILE A 141 -14.73 11.23 -10.08
N GLY A 142 -14.10 11.09 -11.24
CA GLY A 142 -14.82 10.80 -12.49
C GLY A 142 -14.04 9.90 -13.42
N GLY A 143 -14.73 9.23 -14.34
CA GLY A 143 -14.07 8.52 -15.44
C GLY A 143 -13.35 9.49 -16.37
N ARG A 144 -12.11 9.17 -16.73
CA ARG A 144 -11.31 9.94 -17.69
C ARG A 144 -11.94 9.82 -19.08
N THR A 145 -11.92 10.92 -19.82
CA THR A 145 -12.24 10.95 -21.25
C THR A 145 -10.94 10.87 -22.03
N ARG A 146 -10.84 9.95 -23.02
CA ARG A 146 -9.70 9.92 -23.96
C ARG A 146 -10.13 10.61 -25.27
N GLY A 147 -9.68 11.84 -25.47
CA GLY A 147 -10.03 12.62 -26.67
C GLY A 147 -11.53 12.94 -26.75
N SER A 148 -12.13 12.78 -27.94
CA SER A 148 -13.57 12.96 -28.15
C SER A 148 -14.42 11.74 -27.75
N GLY A 149 -13.81 10.72 -27.13
CA GLY A 149 -14.49 9.50 -26.71
C GLY A 149 -15.48 9.72 -25.56
N SER A 150 -16.26 8.68 -25.25
CA SER A 150 -17.08 8.69 -24.03
C SER A 150 -16.20 8.48 -22.80
N PRO A 151 -16.48 9.17 -21.67
CA PRO A 151 -15.80 8.92 -20.40
C PRO A 151 -15.95 7.48 -19.94
N ALA A 152 -14.99 6.97 -19.15
CA ALA A 152 -15.12 5.66 -18.52
C ALA A 152 -16.35 5.60 -17.59
N THR A 153 -17.27 4.65 -17.82
CA THR A 153 -18.46 4.40 -17.01
C THR A 153 -18.45 2.99 -16.44
N GLY A 154 -19.08 2.81 -15.28
CA GLY A 154 -19.18 1.51 -14.60
C GLY A 154 -19.16 1.61 -13.09
N ASP A 155 -19.20 0.45 -12.43
CA ASP A 155 -19.03 0.34 -10.99
C ASP A 155 -17.56 0.48 -10.62
N PHE A 156 -17.29 1.23 -9.57
CA PHE A 156 -15.95 1.42 -9.03
C PHE A 156 -15.98 1.44 -7.52
N ALA A 157 -14.87 1.03 -6.92
CA ALA A 157 -14.61 1.20 -5.51
C ALA A 157 -13.71 2.41 -5.31
N TRP A 158 -13.89 3.16 -4.23
CA TRP A 158 -12.93 4.18 -3.83
C TRP A 158 -12.66 4.14 -2.33
N GLN A 159 -11.50 4.69 -1.94
CA GLN A 159 -11.04 4.78 -0.56
C GLN A 159 -10.46 6.17 -0.34
N GLY A 160 -10.83 6.82 0.77
CA GLY A 160 -10.27 8.10 1.20
C GLY A 160 -9.73 8.01 2.63
N GLY A 161 -8.66 8.75 2.92
CA GLY A 161 -8.08 8.85 4.26
C GLY A 161 -7.42 10.20 4.50
N PHE A 162 -7.57 10.73 5.72
CA PHE A 162 -6.96 11.98 6.16
C PHE A 162 -5.92 11.72 7.25
N VAL A 163 -4.76 12.36 7.14
CA VAL A 163 -3.66 12.27 8.11
C VAL A 163 -3.36 13.67 8.63
N PRO A 164 -3.63 13.98 9.91
CA PRO A 164 -3.27 15.28 10.48
C PRO A 164 -1.75 15.43 10.56
N ASP A 165 -1.27 16.64 10.35
CA ASP A 165 0.12 17.02 10.58
C ASP A 165 0.46 16.87 12.07
N PRO A 166 1.72 16.53 12.41
CA PRO A 166 2.14 16.46 13.80
C PRO A 166 1.92 17.82 14.48
N ALA A 167 1.11 17.84 15.55
CA ALA A 167 0.91 19.04 16.36
C ALA A 167 2.26 19.46 16.98
N GLY A 168 2.89 20.51 16.43
CA GLY A 168 4.16 21.03 16.97
C GLY A 168 5.14 21.66 15.97
N GLY A 169 4.89 21.57 14.67
CA GLY A 169 5.74 22.20 13.65
C GLY A 169 5.37 23.65 13.33
N GLY A 170 4.89 24.43 14.30
CA GLY A 170 4.70 25.86 14.10
C GLY A 170 6.05 26.52 13.88
N SER A 171 6.39 26.84 12.63
CA SER A 171 7.49 27.74 12.30
C SER A 171 7.15 29.16 12.73
N GLY A 172 6.96 29.37 14.03
CA GLY A 172 6.86 30.68 14.65
C GLY A 172 8.27 31.23 14.83
N GLY A 173 8.74 32.02 13.85
CA GLY A 173 9.90 32.87 14.05
C GLY A 173 9.57 33.90 15.13
N GLY A 174 10.26 33.85 16.26
CA GLY A 174 10.06 34.80 17.33
C GLY A 174 11.06 34.67 18.46
N GLY A 175 11.94 35.66 18.58
CA GLY A 175 12.47 36.13 19.86
C GLY A 175 13.71 35.43 20.40
N GLY A 176 14.88 35.99 20.08
CA GLY A 176 16.08 35.76 20.87
C GLY A 176 15.88 36.24 22.31
N GLY A 177 15.96 35.31 23.25
CA GLY A 177 16.03 35.56 24.68
C GLY A 177 17.24 34.81 25.25
N SER A 178 18.31 35.54 25.50
CA SER A 178 19.54 35.05 26.13
C SER A 178 19.42 35.10 27.65
N GLY A 179 19.88 34.05 28.33
CA GLY A 179 20.13 34.01 29.79
C GLY A 179 19.34 32.89 30.46
N GLY A 180 19.89 32.01 31.29
CA GLY A 180 21.24 31.83 31.81
C GLY A 180 21.17 30.84 32.98
N GLY A 181 22.20 30.01 33.16
CA GLY A 181 22.74 29.57 34.46
C GLY A 181 21.96 28.59 35.37
N GLY A 182 22.64 27.49 35.73
CA GLY A 182 22.44 26.70 36.97
C GLY A 182 21.87 25.29 36.70
N GLY A 183 22.46 24.16 37.08
CA GLY A 183 23.48 23.88 38.11
C GLY A 183 22.88 23.01 39.23
N GLY A 184 23.07 21.69 39.16
CA GLY A 184 22.70 20.70 40.19
C GLY A 184 22.09 19.44 39.54
N GLY A 185 22.58 18.20 39.70
CA GLY A 185 23.34 17.60 40.79
C GLY A 185 22.40 16.69 41.59
N GLY A 186 22.22 15.42 41.18
CA GLY A 186 21.40 14.48 41.96
C GLY A 186 21.09 13.12 41.31
N THR A 187 21.79 12.11 41.81
CA THR A 187 21.35 10.70 42.01
C THR A 187 20.98 9.82 40.81
N THR A 188 21.85 8.83 40.57
CA THR A 188 21.63 7.64 39.77
C THR A 188 20.64 6.69 40.44
N THR A 189 19.42 6.60 39.91
CA THR A 189 18.49 5.50 40.16
C THR A 189 18.57 4.50 39.01
N PRO A 190 18.97 3.23 39.23
CA PRO A 190 18.87 2.21 38.21
C PRO A 190 17.46 1.60 38.25
N GLY A 191 16.58 2.03 37.34
CA GLY A 191 15.27 1.40 37.14
C GLY A 191 14.12 2.40 37.08
N GLY A 192 13.98 3.06 35.94
CA GLY A 192 12.84 3.93 35.65
C GLY A 192 13.20 4.84 34.49
N LEU A 193 12.75 4.50 33.28
CA LEU A 193 12.79 5.41 32.13
C LEU A 193 12.09 6.71 32.56
N ALA A 194 12.81 7.82 32.52
CA ALA A 194 12.28 9.12 32.91
C ALA A 194 11.09 9.50 32.00
N PRO A 195 10.11 10.29 32.49
CA PRO A 195 8.95 10.76 31.71
C PRO A 195 9.31 11.64 30.51
N ASP A 196 10.56 12.09 30.42
CA ASP A 196 11.05 13.09 29.48
C ASP A 196 11.93 12.51 28.36
N ASP A 197 11.82 11.21 28.06
CA ASP A 197 12.65 10.56 27.04
C ASP A 197 12.45 11.27 25.68
N PRO A 198 13.42 12.10 25.24
CA PRO A 198 13.31 12.85 24.01
C PRO A 198 13.37 11.83 22.88
N ASP A 199 12.37 11.82 22.01
CA ASP A 199 12.34 11.07 20.73
C ASP A 199 13.69 11.21 20.00
N PRO A 200 14.63 10.25 20.17
CA PRO A 200 16.05 10.50 19.86
C PRO A 200 16.31 10.63 18.37
N ASP A 201 15.46 10.04 17.54
CA ASP A 201 15.53 10.07 16.09
C ASP A 201 14.41 10.88 15.42
N MET A 202 13.58 11.54 16.24
CA MET A 202 12.53 12.47 15.84
C MET A 202 11.51 11.84 14.88
N ASP A 203 11.17 10.59 15.11
CA ASP A 203 10.28 9.80 14.27
C ASP A 203 8.80 9.83 14.72
N GLY A 204 8.55 10.40 15.90
CA GLY A 204 7.23 10.58 16.50
C GLY A 204 6.85 9.52 17.53
N ILE A 205 7.71 8.52 17.79
CA ILE A 205 7.45 7.39 18.67
C ILE A 205 8.40 7.46 19.87
N ARG A 206 7.87 7.32 21.09
CA ARG A 206 8.62 7.59 22.34
C ARG A 206 8.60 6.44 23.32
N GLY A 207 9.68 6.34 24.10
CA GLY A 207 9.82 5.44 25.24
C GLY A 207 9.65 3.97 24.86
N ALA A 208 8.99 3.19 25.70
CA ALA A 208 8.86 1.73 25.52
C ALA A 208 8.06 1.29 24.27
N LYS A 209 7.43 2.23 23.54
CA LYS A 209 6.75 1.94 22.27
C LYS A 209 7.71 1.96 21.09
N ASP A 210 8.82 2.69 21.20
CA ASP A 210 9.89 2.70 20.22
C ASP A 210 10.80 1.48 20.45
N LYS A 211 10.72 0.52 19.54
CA LYS A 211 11.51 -0.71 19.56
C LYS A 211 12.87 -0.55 18.87
N CYS A 212 13.10 0.55 18.17
CA CYS A 212 14.36 0.81 17.47
C CYS A 212 14.90 2.24 17.72
N PRO A 213 15.12 2.62 18.99
CA PRO A 213 15.58 3.96 19.34
C PRO A 213 16.88 4.34 18.62
N GLY A 214 16.85 5.47 17.93
CA GLY A 214 17.97 6.00 17.16
C GLY A 214 17.99 5.61 15.68
N LYS A 215 16.92 5.01 15.16
CA LYS A 215 16.73 4.72 13.74
C LYS A 215 15.51 5.47 13.21
N GLY A 216 15.75 6.68 12.73
CA GLY A 216 14.68 7.51 12.19
C GLY A 216 13.82 6.76 11.16
N THR A 217 12.53 6.60 11.47
CA THR A 217 11.58 5.84 10.64
C THR A 217 10.81 6.68 9.63
N ARG A 218 11.13 7.98 9.55
CA ARG A 218 10.46 8.99 8.70
C ARG A 218 10.22 8.46 7.28
N GLY A 219 9.02 7.93 7.07
CA GLY A 219 8.48 7.50 5.77
C GLY A 219 8.12 6.03 5.63
N ARG A 220 8.44 5.15 6.59
CA ARG A 220 8.11 3.71 6.53
C ARG A 220 7.99 3.10 7.93
N ASP A 221 7.00 3.47 8.72
CA ASP A 221 6.61 2.71 9.92
C ASP A 221 5.08 2.71 10.05
N LEU A 222 4.45 1.80 9.29
CA LEU A 222 3.01 1.58 9.25
C LEU A 222 2.49 0.98 10.54
N ASN A 223 3.34 0.27 11.31
CA ASN A 223 2.93 -0.36 12.56
C ASN A 223 3.19 0.52 13.80
N GLN A 224 3.88 1.64 13.62
CA GLN A 224 4.20 2.65 14.62
C GLN A 224 4.96 2.08 15.82
N ASP A 225 5.92 1.20 15.56
CA ASP A 225 6.78 0.60 16.60
C ASP A 225 8.19 1.18 16.66
N GLY A 226 8.46 2.30 15.98
CA GLY A 226 9.75 3.00 16.00
C GLY A 226 10.79 2.32 15.13
N CYS A 227 10.43 1.25 14.40
CA CYS A 227 11.31 0.57 13.46
C CYS A 227 10.87 0.80 12.01
N GLU A 228 11.84 1.02 11.12
CA GLU A 228 11.56 1.16 9.69
C GLU A 228 11.00 -0.16 9.12
N ASP A 229 9.74 -0.13 8.69
CA ASP A 229 9.05 -1.14 7.92
C ASP A 229 9.83 -1.47 6.65
N ARG A 230 10.07 -2.77 6.50
CA ARG A 230 10.83 -3.28 5.38
C ARG A 230 9.99 -3.27 4.12
N LYS A 231 10.66 -2.96 3.01
CA LYS A 231 10.00 -2.99 1.70
C LYS A 231 9.54 -4.42 1.38
N ARG A 232 8.25 -4.54 1.09
CA ARG A 232 7.63 -5.73 0.51
C ARG A 232 8.27 -6.02 -0.85
N GLN A 233 8.56 -7.30 -1.11
CA GLN A 233 9.07 -7.77 -2.38
C GLN A 233 7.97 -8.53 -3.14
N GLU A 234 7.54 -8.00 -4.27
CA GLU A 234 6.69 -8.72 -5.21
C GLU A 234 7.56 -9.46 -6.23
N ILE A 235 7.91 -10.70 -5.90
CA ILE A 235 8.74 -11.54 -6.75
C ILE A 235 7.87 -12.51 -7.53
N ASP A 236 8.01 -12.48 -8.84
CA ASP A 236 7.45 -13.48 -9.74
C ASP A 236 8.50 -14.57 -10.02
N VAL A 237 8.08 -15.83 -9.89
CA VAL A 237 8.94 -17.02 -9.99
C VAL A 237 8.33 -17.97 -11.01
N LYS A 238 8.98 -18.07 -12.17
CA LYS A 238 8.53 -18.88 -13.30
C LYS A 238 9.55 -19.96 -13.63
N TRP A 239 9.04 -21.11 -14.04
CA TRP A 239 9.87 -22.26 -14.42
C TRP A 239 9.57 -22.69 -15.84
N ARG A 240 10.63 -22.92 -16.61
CA ARG A 240 10.54 -23.63 -17.89
C ARG A 240 10.89 -25.09 -17.64
N ILE A 241 9.92 -25.98 -17.80
CA ILE A 241 10.06 -27.43 -17.60
C ILE A 241 9.67 -28.19 -18.86
N VAL A 242 10.21 -29.40 -19.01
CA VAL A 242 9.82 -30.36 -20.04
C VAL A 242 9.37 -31.64 -19.34
N PRO A 243 8.11 -32.09 -19.51
CA PRO A 243 7.65 -33.37 -18.97
C PRO A 243 8.47 -34.53 -19.53
N THR A 244 8.67 -35.57 -18.72
CA THR A 244 9.26 -36.83 -19.19
C THR A 244 8.23 -37.92 -18.95
N SER A 245 7.82 -38.66 -20.00
CA SER A 245 6.72 -39.63 -20.05
C SER A 245 6.46 -40.39 -18.73
N GLY A 246 5.75 -39.77 -17.78
CA GLY A 246 5.49 -40.27 -16.43
C GLY A 246 6.66 -40.29 -15.42
N ARG A 247 7.90 -39.97 -15.83
CA ARG A 247 9.12 -40.08 -15.00
C ARG A 247 9.52 -38.79 -14.26
N GLY A 248 8.68 -37.76 -14.32
CA GLY A 248 8.93 -36.46 -13.71
C GLY A 248 9.21 -35.38 -14.74
N VAL A 249 9.99 -34.36 -14.36
CA VAL A 249 10.23 -33.18 -15.21
C VAL A 249 11.72 -32.92 -15.39
N ILE A 250 12.11 -32.45 -16.57
CA ILE A 250 13.43 -31.84 -16.80
C ILE A 250 13.27 -30.35 -16.65
N MET A 251 13.99 -29.79 -15.70
CA MET A 251 14.08 -28.35 -15.53
C MET A 251 14.97 -27.78 -16.65
N ARG A 252 14.54 -26.68 -17.28
CA ARG A 252 15.35 -25.97 -18.30
C ARG A 252 15.84 -24.64 -17.77
N GLU A 253 14.96 -23.91 -17.10
CA GLU A 253 15.23 -22.53 -16.71
C GLU A 253 14.40 -22.12 -15.49
N LEU A 254 15.02 -21.39 -14.56
CA LEU A 254 14.37 -20.59 -13.53
C LEU A 254 14.38 -19.12 -13.99
N ARG A 255 13.22 -18.49 -14.01
CA ARG A 255 13.06 -17.06 -14.27
C ARG A 255 12.52 -16.38 -13.03
N LEU A 256 13.20 -15.32 -12.62
CA LEU A 256 12.84 -14.48 -11.48
C LEU A 256 12.74 -13.03 -11.96
N SER A 257 11.69 -12.33 -11.55
CA SER A 257 11.51 -10.90 -11.78
C SER A 257 10.92 -10.21 -10.54
N GLY A 258 11.15 -8.90 -10.41
CA GLY A 258 10.68 -8.10 -9.27
C GLY A 258 11.57 -8.21 -8.02
N ALA A 259 12.60 -9.06 -8.04
CA ALA A 259 13.57 -9.14 -6.96
C ALA A 259 14.52 -7.93 -6.99
N PRO A 260 14.87 -7.33 -5.85
CA PRO A 260 15.71 -6.14 -5.84
C PRO A 260 17.18 -6.46 -6.15
N LYS A 261 17.84 -5.59 -6.94
CA LYS A 261 19.27 -5.70 -7.29
C LYS A 261 20.14 -5.89 -6.03
N GLY A 262 21.17 -6.71 -6.08
CA GLY A 262 22.05 -7.00 -4.93
C GLY A 262 21.48 -8.05 -3.96
N GLY A 263 20.24 -8.49 -4.14
CA GLY A 263 19.68 -9.61 -3.39
C GLY A 263 20.40 -10.93 -3.67
N LYS A 264 20.21 -11.90 -2.78
CA LYS A 264 20.70 -13.28 -2.89
C LYS A 264 19.53 -14.21 -3.15
N VAL A 265 19.64 -15.05 -4.18
CA VAL A 265 18.69 -16.11 -4.52
C VAL A 265 19.32 -17.44 -4.17
N THR A 266 18.70 -18.19 -3.28
CA THR A 266 19.09 -19.55 -2.92
C THR A 266 18.09 -20.54 -3.49
N VAL A 267 18.57 -21.49 -4.29
CA VAL A 267 17.76 -22.60 -4.81
C VAL A 267 18.22 -23.90 -4.15
N LYS A 268 17.28 -24.65 -3.56
CA LYS A 268 17.54 -25.94 -2.90
C LYS A 268 16.53 -26.96 -3.38
N CYS A 269 16.99 -28.13 -3.81
CA CYS A 269 16.12 -29.28 -4.01
C CYS A 269 16.26 -30.25 -2.83
N SER A 270 15.19 -30.95 -2.47
CA SER A 270 15.32 -32.11 -1.58
C SER A 270 16.12 -33.25 -2.23
N ARG A 271 16.01 -33.40 -3.56
CA ARG A 271 16.70 -34.42 -4.36
C ARG A 271 16.98 -33.88 -5.77
N GLY A 272 18.02 -34.36 -6.45
CA GLY A 272 18.24 -34.11 -7.88
C GLY A 272 18.86 -32.76 -8.28
N CYS A 273 19.16 -31.87 -7.32
CA CYS A 273 20.02 -30.71 -7.56
C CYS A 273 20.83 -30.33 -6.31
N LYS A 274 21.99 -29.69 -6.49
CA LYS A 274 22.78 -29.13 -5.38
C LYS A 274 22.23 -27.77 -4.98
N LYS A 275 22.33 -27.41 -3.68
CA LYS A 275 22.03 -26.04 -3.23
C LYS A 275 22.89 -25.04 -4.01
N GLN A 276 22.26 -24.03 -4.59
CA GLN A 276 22.93 -22.93 -5.30
C GLN A 276 22.55 -21.60 -4.67
N THR A 277 23.52 -20.69 -4.56
CA THR A 277 23.29 -19.31 -4.13
C THR A 277 23.80 -18.37 -5.21
N LEU A 278 22.95 -17.46 -5.66
CA LEU A 278 23.21 -16.57 -6.79
C LEU A 278 23.00 -15.13 -6.33
N LYS A 279 23.94 -14.24 -6.66
CA LYS A 279 23.79 -12.80 -6.43
C LYS A 279 23.05 -12.17 -7.60
N LEU A 280 22.05 -11.37 -7.30
CA LEU A 280 21.29 -10.61 -8.29
C LEU A 280 22.08 -9.37 -8.70
N THR A 281 22.45 -9.28 -9.97
CA THR A 281 23.06 -8.07 -10.55
C THR A 281 22.01 -7.15 -11.20
N LYS A 282 20.84 -7.69 -11.52
CA LYS A 282 19.67 -7.01 -12.10
C LYS A 282 18.41 -7.41 -11.33
N SER A 283 17.29 -6.71 -11.58
CA SER A 283 15.98 -7.06 -11.00
C SER A 283 15.35 -8.32 -11.59
N ARG A 284 15.94 -8.83 -12.67
CA ARG A 284 15.58 -10.07 -13.34
C ARG A 284 16.75 -11.04 -13.27
N LEU A 285 16.45 -12.33 -13.09
CA LEU A 285 17.44 -13.41 -13.10
C LEU A 285 16.88 -14.60 -13.88
N ASN A 286 17.62 -15.00 -14.90
CA ASN A 286 17.39 -16.23 -15.65
C ASN A 286 18.53 -17.21 -15.32
N VAL A 287 18.19 -18.40 -14.84
CA VAL A 287 19.17 -19.43 -14.45
C VAL A 287 18.88 -20.69 -15.24
N SER A 288 19.82 -21.11 -16.08
CA SER A 288 19.73 -22.39 -16.77
C SER A 288 19.80 -23.56 -15.77
N ALA A 289 19.20 -24.68 -16.14
CA ALA A 289 19.27 -25.90 -15.34
C ALA A 289 20.69 -26.44 -15.19
N SER A 290 21.57 -26.22 -16.18
CA SER A 290 22.99 -26.56 -16.08
C SER A 290 23.67 -25.81 -14.92
N LYS A 291 23.38 -24.51 -14.78
CA LYS A 291 23.90 -23.69 -13.68
C LYS A 291 23.31 -24.10 -12.33
N LEU A 292 22.06 -24.54 -12.30
CA LEU A 292 21.44 -25.13 -11.11
C LEU A 292 21.90 -26.56 -10.83
N ARG A 293 22.69 -27.17 -11.73
CA ARG A 293 23.07 -28.58 -11.71
C ARG A 293 21.87 -29.49 -11.49
N ALA A 294 20.75 -29.11 -12.08
CA ALA A 294 19.49 -29.80 -11.97
C ALA A 294 19.28 -30.62 -13.24
N GLY A 295 19.21 -31.94 -13.08
CA GLY A 295 18.87 -32.85 -14.16
C GLY A 295 17.37 -33.10 -14.24
N ARG A 296 17.01 -34.36 -14.50
CA ARG A 296 15.64 -34.83 -14.33
C ARG A 296 15.28 -34.87 -12.84
N LEU A 297 14.16 -34.24 -12.48
CA LEU A 297 13.61 -34.26 -11.14
C LEU A 297 12.47 -35.28 -11.07
N LYS A 298 12.55 -36.20 -10.11
CA LYS A 298 11.53 -37.25 -9.90
C LYS A 298 10.26 -36.65 -9.26
N PRO A 299 9.07 -37.23 -9.49
CA PRO A 299 7.86 -36.85 -8.77
C PRO A 299 8.05 -36.89 -7.24
N GLY A 300 7.47 -35.92 -6.55
CA GLY A 300 7.65 -35.71 -5.10
C GLY A 300 8.96 -35.02 -4.72
N THR A 301 9.79 -34.61 -5.68
CA THR A 301 10.92 -33.71 -5.38
C THR A 301 10.37 -32.33 -5.03
N THR A 302 10.87 -31.76 -3.93
CA THR A 302 10.57 -30.38 -3.53
C THR A 302 11.70 -29.46 -3.94
N ILE A 303 11.35 -28.26 -4.41
CA ILE A 303 12.29 -27.20 -4.78
C ILE A 303 11.93 -25.95 -3.97
N GLU A 304 12.91 -25.41 -3.26
CA GLU A 304 12.79 -24.17 -2.52
C GLU A 304 13.61 -23.08 -3.19
N VAL A 305 12.97 -21.94 -3.45
CA VAL A 305 13.61 -20.73 -3.95
C VAL A 305 13.45 -19.65 -2.90
N SER A 306 14.54 -19.24 -2.27
CA SER A 306 14.56 -18.18 -1.26
C SER A 306 15.25 -16.95 -1.83
N VAL A 307 14.62 -15.80 -1.72
CA VAL A 307 15.20 -14.50 -2.11
C VAL A 307 15.32 -13.64 -0.87
N ALA A 308 16.50 -13.07 -0.63
CA ALA A 308 16.76 -12.21 0.51
C ALA A 308 17.62 -11.01 0.11
N ARG A 309 17.35 -9.84 0.67
CA ARG A 309 18.17 -8.63 0.54
C ARG A 309 18.11 -7.86 1.86
N PRO A 310 19.24 -7.36 2.39
CA PRO A 310 19.22 -6.48 3.56
C PRO A 310 18.27 -5.29 3.37
N GLY A 311 17.50 -4.96 4.41
CA GLY A 311 16.46 -3.93 4.37
C GLY A 311 15.16 -4.34 3.64
N TYR A 312 14.99 -5.62 3.33
CA TYR A 312 13.75 -6.14 2.74
C TYR A 312 13.32 -7.43 3.43
N ASN A 313 12.00 -7.69 3.40
CA ASN A 313 11.46 -8.99 3.77
C ASN A 313 11.88 -10.04 2.73
N GLY A 314 12.55 -11.10 3.20
CA GLY A 314 12.88 -12.24 2.36
C GLY A 314 11.61 -13.02 1.98
N THR A 315 11.66 -13.75 0.87
CA THR A 315 10.55 -14.60 0.43
C THR A 315 11.05 -15.97 0.00
N THR A 316 10.38 -17.02 0.48
CA THR A 316 10.64 -18.40 0.08
C THR A 316 9.44 -19.00 -0.60
N TYR A 317 9.67 -19.64 -1.75
CA TYR A 317 8.70 -20.38 -2.54
C TYR A 317 9.04 -21.85 -2.46
N ARG A 318 8.06 -22.73 -2.21
CA ARG A 318 8.24 -24.17 -2.33
C ARG A 318 7.39 -24.72 -3.44
N TYR A 319 8.03 -25.42 -4.37
CA TYR A 319 7.40 -26.17 -5.45
C TYR A 319 7.51 -27.67 -5.19
N THR A 320 6.52 -28.43 -5.64
CA THR A 320 6.57 -29.89 -5.66
C THR A 320 6.43 -30.39 -7.09
N VAL A 321 7.38 -31.22 -7.51
CA VAL A 321 7.38 -31.89 -8.81
C VAL A 321 6.31 -32.98 -8.83
N LYS A 322 5.48 -32.98 -9.87
CA LYS A 322 4.49 -34.02 -10.17
C LYS A 322 4.98 -34.83 -11.38
N LYS A 323 4.16 -35.78 -11.88
CA LYS A 323 4.54 -36.66 -13.00
C LYS A 323 4.89 -35.88 -14.27
N THR A 324 4.14 -34.83 -14.57
CA THR A 324 4.28 -34.03 -15.79
C THR A 324 4.37 -32.53 -15.53
N THR A 325 4.12 -32.08 -14.31
CA THR A 325 4.05 -30.67 -13.95
C THR A 325 4.83 -30.36 -12.69
N MET A 326 4.87 -29.09 -12.31
CA MET A 326 5.39 -28.63 -11.05
C MET A 326 4.44 -27.60 -10.47
N THR A 327 4.04 -27.80 -9.21
CA THR A 327 3.02 -26.96 -8.57
C THR A 327 3.65 -26.21 -7.41
N GLN A 328 3.38 -24.91 -7.29
CA GLN A 328 3.71 -24.15 -6.10
C GLN A 328 2.86 -24.67 -4.94
N THR A 329 3.51 -25.20 -3.91
CA THR A 329 2.83 -25.71 -2.70
C THR A 329 2.66 -24.65 -1.63
N TRP A 330 3.62 -23.71 -1.49
CA TRP A 330 3.46 -22.57 -0.60
C TRP A 330 4.40 -21.43 -0.95
N LYS A 331 4.05 -20.24 -0.46
CA LYS A 331 4.87 -19.03 -0.38
C LYS A 331 4.92 -18.61 1.10
N ARG A 332 6.11 -18.31 1.61
CA ARG A 332 6.33 -17.84 2.99
C ARG A 332 7.30 -16.67 2.99
N CYS A 333 7.21 -15.86 4.02
CA CYS A 333 8.05 -14.69 4.21
C CYS A 333 9.13 -15.01 5.23
N LEU A 334 10.32 -14.45 5.03
CA LEU A 334 11.46 -14.56 5.92
C LEU A 334 11.78 -13.15 6.42
N PRO A 335 11.28 -12.76 7.61
CA PRO A 335 11.67 -11.49 8.23
C PRO A 335 13.20 -11.40 8.40
N GLU A 336 13.86 -10.24 8.25
CA GLU A 336 15.31 -10.20 8.53
C GLU A 336 15.58 -10.62 9.98
N GLY A 337 16.79 -11.13 10.19
CA GLY A 337 17.25 -11.63 11.48
C GLY A 337 16.66 -12.99 11.81
N LYS A 338 15.60 -13.43 11.12
CA LYS A 338 15.07 -14.79 11.24
C LYS A 338 15.73 -15.69 10.21
N SER A 339 16.05 -16.90 10.64
CA SER A 339 16.55 -17.98 9.79
C SER A 339 15.44 -18.86 9.22
N THR A 340 14.21 -18.70 9.72
CA THR A 340 13.07 -19.59 9.42
C THR A 340 11.89 -18.83 8.80
N PRO A 341 11.37 -19.25 7.63
CA PRO A 341 10.22 -18.62 7.00
C PRO A 341 8.90 -18.88 7.75
N VAL A 342 8.09 -17.83 7.92
CA VAL A 342 6.79 -17.86 8.59
C VAL A 342 5.62 -17.90 7.60
N LYS A 343 4.50 -18.51 8.00
CA LYS A 343 3.25 -18.50 7.23
C LYS A 343 2.55 -17.17 7.48
N GLY A 344 2.23 -16.42 6.43
CA GLY A 344 1.61 -15.10 6.53
C GLY A 344 1.94 -14.26 5.30
N ALA A 345 1.32 -13.08 5.18
CA ALA A 345 1.73 -12.15 4.14
C ALA A 345 3.07 -11.50 4.51
N CYS A 346 3.81 -11.10 3.48
CA CYS A 346 5.05 -10.36 3.65
C CYS A 346 4.62 -8.92 3.90
N TYR A 347 4.18 -8.64 5.12
CA TYR A 347 3.93 -7.30 5.63
C TYR A 347 5.30 -6.70 5.96
#